data_AF-A0A1I6IJX9-F1
#
_entry.id   AF-A0A1I6IJX9-F1
#
_cell.length_a   1.000
_cell.length_b   1.000
_cell.length_c   1.000
_cell.angle_alpha   90.00
_cell.angle_beta   90.00
_cell.angle_gamma   90.00
#
_symmetry.space_group_name_H-M   'P 1'
#
loop_
_entity.id
_entity.type
_entity.pdbx_description
1 polymer ?
#
loop_
_entity_poly.entity_id
_entity_poly.type
_entity_poly.pdbx_seq_one_letter_code
_entity_poly.pdbx_strand_id
1 'polypeptide(L)'
;MSARWWYGAATTAVAWAVYLFLGRSADLVALLSTAGVGLGLRVGLFALWFLLPVFVALDWRAVREDAAWDLALGPWLLVSVVWLANVAAGTAYCVRRESALRNTVPSGRWAYGVAAGVAFWVALVLVNLLSAVVETGVVGAVFAGPLVLVALAGLPLACYLDVEHVRGHTHWSPSKRFWLAGVSVPVVNVFVGGAYLLRRRAEFAETSDPDTVELRGVEAEPVEPVPSPWYRRIALATAAYFLLFVVLGGTPGLLSVGLWRLAALLWLPFGLALLPMVHLDVEALRDYGLDWGPTRYLYLSAALLPPVAFAYLLRRSTMGRRALSLP
;
A
#
# COMPACT_ATOMS: atom_id res chain seq x y z
N MET A 1 3.66 -15.74 -30.02
CA MET A 1 2.68 -14.69 -29.68
C MET A 1 2.82 -14.39 -28.20
N SER A 2 3.47 -13.27 -27.84
CA SER A 2 3.59 -12.88 -26.43
C SER A 2 2.18 -12.60 -25.90
N ALA A 3 1.72 -13.45 -24.98
CA ALA A 3 0.42 -13.27 -24.37
C ALA A 3 0.43 -11.93 -23.62
N ARG A 4 -0.40 -10.99 -24.08
CA ARG A 4 -0.45 -9.61 -23.56
C ARG A 4 -1.29 -9.57 -22.27
N TRP A 5 -0.89 -10.34 -21.27
CA TRP A 5 -1.58 -10.50 -19.98
C TRP A 5 -1.78 -9.17 -19.25
N TRP A 6 -0.89 -8.20 -19.46
CA TRP A 6 -1.06 -6.84 -18.94
C TRP A 6 -2.36 -6.14 -19.37
N TYR A 7 -2.94 -6.44 -20.54
CA TYR A 7 -4.26 -5.90 -20.90
C TYR A 7 -5.34 -6.45 -19.98
N GLY A 8 -5.22 -7.71 -19.54
CA GLY A 8 -6.10 -8.28 -18.53
C GLY A 8 -6.00 -7.49 -17.22
N ALA A 9 -4.78 -7.22 -16.75
CA ALA A 9 -4.57 -6.43 -15.54
C ALA A 9 -5.15 -4.99 -15.66
N ALA A 10 -4.88 -4.32 -16.78
CA ALA A 10 -5.40 -2.98 -17.04
C ALA A 10 -6.94 -2.97 -17.15
N THR A 11 -7.52 -3.92 -17.88
CA THR A 11 -8.98 -4.03 -18.05
C THR A 11 -9.66 -4.28 -16.72
N THR A 12 -9.12 -5.18 -15.89
CA THR A 12 -9.66 -5.45 -14.56
C THR A 12 -9.56 -4.22 -13.65
N ALA A 13 -8.44 -3.49 -13.68
CA ALA A 13 -8.29 -2.25 -12.90
C ALA A 13 -9.27 -1.16 -13.33
N VAL A 14 -9.48 -0.97 -14.65
CA VAL A 14 -10.45 -0.02 -15.20
C VAL A 14 -11.88 -0.42 -14.85
N ALA A 15 -12.25 -1.69 -15.02
CA ALA A 15 -13.57 -2.20 -14.66
C ALA A 15 -13.87 -1.96 -13.17
N TRP A 16 -12.89 -2.17 -12.30
CA TRP A 16 -12.99 -1.88 -10.88
C TRP A 16 -13.13 -0.38 -10.58
N ALA A 17 -12.33 0.47 -11.23
CA ALA A 17 -12.43 1.91 -11.07
C ALA A 17 -13.83 2.42 -11.48
N VAL A 18 -14.34 1.95 -12.62
CA VAL A 18 -15.70 2.27 -13.11
C VAL A 18 -16.75 1.77 -12.13
N TYR A 19 -16.63 0.55 -11.62
CA TYR A 19 -17.57 0.04 -10.63
C TYR A 19 -17.56 0.86 -9.35
N LEU A 20 -16.39 1.21 -8.81
CA LEU A 20 -16.31 2.01 -7.59
C LEU A 20 -16.85 3.44 -7.81
N PHE A 21 -16.68 3.98 -9.01
CA PHE A 21 -17.26 5.25 -9.41
C PHE A 21 -18.79 5.18 -9.49
N LEU A 22 -19.32 4.19 -10.22
CA LEU A 22 -20.75 4.02 -10.42
C LEU A 22 -21.47 3.49 -9.18
N GLY A 23 -20.81 2.72 -8.31
CA GLY A 23 -21.38 2.12 -7.10
C GLY A 23 -21.79 3.12 -6.03
N ARG A 24 -21.50 4.40 -6.24
CA ARG A 24 -21.97 5.52 -5.44
C ARG A 24 -23.26 6.15 -5.98
N SER A 25 -23.71 5.82 -7.20
CA SER A 25 -24.99 6.31 -7.70
C SER A 25 -26.14 5.55 -7.05
N ALA A 26 -27.18 6.28 -6.64
CA ALA A 26 -28.40 5.68 -6.10
C ALA A 26 -29.01 4.66 -7.07
N ASP A 27 -28.88 4.92 -8.37
CA ASP A 27 -29.35 4.05 -9.44
C ASP A 27 -28.57 2.73 -9.50
N LEU A 28 -27.25 2.73 -9.34
CA LEU A 28 -26.48 1.47 -9.31
C LEU A 28 -26.76 0.70 -8.02
N VAL A 29 -26.95 1.39 -6.89
CA VAL A 29 -27.34 0.73 -5.64
C VAL A 29 -28.71 0.08 -5.77
N ALA A 30 -29.69 0.80 -6.36
CA ALA A 30 -31.01 0.27 -6.65
C ALA A 30 -30.94 -0.91 -7.62
N LEU A 31 -30.15 -0.81 -8.70
CA LEU A 31 -29.94 -1.89 -9.66
C LEU A 31 -29.29 -3.12 -9.00
N LEU A 32 -28.27 -2.91 -8.18
CA LEU A 32 -27.59 -3.97 -7.41
C LEU A 32 -28.50 -4.63 -6.39
N SER A 33 -29.53 -3.92 -5.90
CA SER A 33 -30.51 -4.46 -4.97
C SER A 33 -31.55 -5.37 -5.63
N THR A 34 -31.70 -5.32 -6.97
CA THR A 34 -32.58 -6.25 -7.69
C THR A 34 -32.00 -7.66 -7.68
N ALA A 35 -32.82 -8.67 -7.37
CA ALA A 35 -32.35 -10.03 -7.11
C ALA A 35 -31.66 -10.70 -8.31
N GLY A 36 -32.13 -10.44 -9.54
CA GLY A 36 -31.57 -11.03 -10.76
C GLY A 36 -30.30 -10.34 -11.25
N VAL A 37 -30.42 -9.05 -11.62
CA VAL A 37 -29.31 -8.27 -12.18
C VAL A 37 -28.22 -8.03 -11.14
N GLY A 38 -28.61 -7.78 -9.90
CA GLY A 38 -27.70 -7.53 -8.80
C GLY A 38 -26.83 -8.72 -8.43
N LEU A 39 -27.34 -9.96 -8.52
CA LEU A 39 -26.55 -11.16 -8.24
C LEU A 39 -25.51 -11.40 -9.33
N GLY A 40 -25.92 -11.38 -10.61
CA GLY A 40 -25.00 -11.58 -11.73
C GLY A 40 -23.87 -10.55 -11.77
N LEU A 41 -24.19 -9.27 -11.55
CA LEU A 41 -23.19 -8.20 -11.49
C LEU A 41 -22.23 -8.38 -10.30
N ARG A 42 -22.74 -8.74 -9.11
CA ARG A 42 -21.91 -9.03 -7.93
C ARG A 42 -20.96 -10.20 -8.16
N VAL A 43 -21.43 -11.29 -8.77
CA VAL A 43 -20.60 -12.44 -9.13
C VAL A 43 -19.53 -12.06 -10.16
N GLY A 44 -19.90 -11.28 -11.19
CA GLY A 44 -18.96 -10.80 -12.20
C GLY A 44 -17.87 -9.91 -11.60
N LEU A 45 -18.23 -8.99 -10.71
CA LEU A 45 -17.27 -8.15 -9.99
C LEU A 45 -16.36 -8.97 -9.08
N PHE A 46 -16.92 -9.93 -8.34
CA PHE A 46 -16.15 -10.85 -7.51
C PHE A 46 -15.16 -11.65 -8.35
N ALA A 47 -15.57 -12.17 -9.51
CA ALA A 47 -14.66 -12.84 -10.44
C ALA A 47 -13.56 -11.89 -10.93
N LEU A 48 -13.90 -10.67 -11.35
CA LEU A 48 -12.94 -9.65 -11.76
C LEU A 48 -11.92 -9.34 -10.66
N TRP A 49 -12.32 -9.30 -9.38
CA TRP A 49 -11.40 -9.10 -8.27
C TRP A 49 -10.29 -10.15 -8.20
N PHE A 50 -10.61 -11.43 -8.39
CA PHE A 50 -9.62 -12.51 -8.42
C PHE A 50 -8.81 -12.57 -9.72
N LEU A 51 -9.35 -12.04 -10.82
CA LEU A 51 -8.64 -12.03 -12.10
C LEU A 51 -7.43 -11.08 -12.11
N LEU A 52 -7.45 -9.96 -11.36
CA LEU A 52 -6.30 -9.06 -11.33
C LEU A 52 -5.00 -9.73 -10.86
N PRO A 53 -4.94 -10.36 -9.66
CA PRO A 53 -3.72 -11.03 -9.20
C PRO A 53 -3.29 -12.16 -10.14
N VAL A 54 -4.24 -12.86 -10.77
CA VAL A 54 -3.93 -13.89 -11.78
C VAL A 54 -3.24 -13.26 -13.01
N PHE A 55 -3.79 -12.19 -13.58
CA PHE A 55 -3.19 -11.52 -14.72
C PHE A 55 -1.83 -10.91 -14.39
N VAL A 56 -1.66 -10.33 -13.20
CA VAL A 56 -0.37 -9.83 -12.72
C VAL A 56 0.65 -10.96 -12.59
N ALA A 57 0.27 -12.11 -12.04
CA ALA A 57 1.16 -13.26 -11.91
C ALA A 57 1.57 -13.85 -13.27
N LEU A 58 0.63 -13.97 -14.20
CA LEU A 58 0.87 -14.47 -15.55
C LEU A 58 1.77 -13.53 -16.36
N ASP A 59 1.49 -12.22 -16.31
CA ASP A 59 2.29 -11.21 -17.01
C ASP A 59 3.70 -11.13 -16.42
N TRP A 60 3.85 -11.16 -15.09
CA TRP A 60 5.16 -11.18 -14.45
C TRP A 60 5.99 -12.40 -14.87
N ARG A 61 5.40 -13.60 -14.88
CA ARG A 61 6.07 -14.82 -15.34
C ARG A 61 6.54 -14.71 -16.79
N ALA A 62 5.75 -14.06 -17.64
CA ALA A 62 6.09 -13.87 -19.05
C ALA A 62 7.21 -12.84 -19.26
N VAL A 63 7.27 -11.80 -18.42
CA VAL A 63 8.20 -10.66 -18.62
C VAL A 63 9.51 -10.80 -17.83
N ARG A 64 9.56 -11.63 -16.77
CA ARG A 64 10.74 -11.74 -15.88
C ARG A 64 12.03 -12.19 -16.59
N GLU A 65 11.92 -12.85 -17.74
CA GLU A 65 13.07 -13.32 -18.52
C GLU A 65 13.61 -12.23 -19.45
N ASP A 66 12.74 -11.30 -19.88
CA ASP A 66 13.06 -10.23 -20.84
C ASP A 66 13.39 -8.90 -20.16
N ALA A 67 12.92 -8.68 -18.94
CA ALA A 67 13.17 -7.46 -18.18
C ALA A 67 13.96 -7.79 -16.92
N ALA A 68 14.99 -6.99 -16.62
CA ALA A 68 15.72 -6.99 -15.34
C ALA A 68 14.84 -6.44 -14.21
N TRP A 69 13.72 -7.12 -13.97
CA TRP A 69 12.67 -6.67 -13.09
C TRP A 69 12.30 -7.77 -12.09
N ASP A 70 12.89 -7.66 -10.89
CA ASP A 70 12.42 -8.42 -9.75
C ASP A 70 11.22 -7.71 -9.10
N LEU A 71 10.04 -8.22 -9.47
CA LEU A 71 8.79 -7.83 -8.88
C LEU A 71 8.63 -8.65 -7.61
N ALA A 72 8.57 -7.99 -6.45
CA ALA A 72 8.22 -8.65 -5.20
C ALA A 72 6.76 -9.13 -5.28
N LEU A 73 6.52 -10.23 -5.99
CA LEU A 73 5.22 -10.67 -6.46
C LEU A 73 4.26 -10.91 -5.29
N GLY A 74 4.75 -11.50 -4.20
CA GLY A 74 3.96 -11.78 -3.00
C GLY A 74 3.20 -10.55 -2.47
N PRO A 75 3.90 -9.46 -2.12
CA PRO A 75 3.26 -8.20 -1.74
C PRO A 75 2.25 -7.65 -2.75
N TRP A 76 2.53 -7.72 -4.06
CA TRP A 76 1.58 -7.22 -5.07
C TRP A 76 0.31 -8.06 -5.14
N LEU A 77 0.44 -9.39 -5.11
CA LEU A 77 -0.71 -10.28 -5.05
C LEU A 77 -1.54 -10.02 -3.79
N LEU A 78 -0.87 -9.81 -2.64
CA LEU A 78 -1.55 -9.50 -1.39
C LEU A 78 -2.34 -8.18 -1.49
N VAL A 79 -1.74 -7.13 -2.04
CA VAL A 79 -2.38 -5.81 -2.18
C VAL A 79 -3.51 -5.86 -3.22
N SER A 80 -3.37 -6.60 -4.32
CA SER A 80 -4.45 -6.79 -5.31
C SER A 80 -5.66 -7.54 -4.73
N VAL A 81 -5.45 -8.39 -3.71
CA VAL A 81 -6.57 -9.00 -2.98
C VAL A 81 -7.27 -7.99 -2.06
N VAL A 82 -6.66 -6.87 -1.68
CA VAL A 82 -7.37 -5.84 -0.91
C VAL A 82 -8.29 -5.03 -1.84
N TRP A 83 -9.59 -5.15 -1.62
CA TRP A 83 -10.65 -4.61 -2.49
C TRP A 83 -10.42 -3.18 -2.99
N LEU A 84 -10.14 -2.25 -2.06
CA LEU A 84 -9.89 -0.83 -2.35
C LEU A 84 -8.51 -0.58 -2.96
N ALA A 85 -7.54 -1.44 -2.70
CA ALA A 85 -6.18 -1.30 -3.20
C ALA A 85 -5.99 -1.98 -4.58
N ASN A 86 -6.99 -2.70 -5.07
CA ASN A 86 -6.91 -3.45 -6.33
C ASN A 86 -6.68 -2.53 -7.53
N VAL A 87 -7.39 -1.40 -7.61
CA VAL A 87 -7.17 -0.38 -8.66
C VAL A 87 -5.77 0.20 -8.55
N ALA A 88 -5.35 0.56 -7.33
CA ALA A 88 -4.01 1.09 -7.08
C ALA A 88 -2.92 0.11 -7.51
N ALA A 89 -3.08 -1.16 -7.16
CA ALA A 89 -2.16 -2.23 -7.51
C ALA A 89 -2.14 -2.48 -9.02
N GLY A 90 -3.29 -2.53 -9.68
CA GLY A 90 -3.35 -2.68 -11.13
C GLY A 90 -2.66 -1.53 -11.87
N THR A 91 -2.99 -0.28 -11.53
CA THR A 91 -2.38 0.90 -12.15
C THR A 91 -0.88 0.95 -11.88
N ALA A 92 -0.47 0.74 -10.63
CA ALA A 92 0.94 0.81 -10.26
C ALA A 92 1.76 -0.33 -10.89
N TYR A 93 1.17 -1.51 -11.07
CA TYR A 93 1.76 -2.60 -11.84
C TYR A 93 1.98 -2.19 -13.30
N CYS A 94 0.94 -1.68 -13.96
CA CYS A 94 1.02 -1.28 -15.38
C CYS A 94 2.06 -0.19 -15.61
N VAL A 95 2.10 0.84 -14.76
CA VAL A 95 3.09 1.93 -14.89
C VAL A 95 4.51 1.42 -14.64
N ARG A 96 4.70 0.57 -13.63
CA ARG A 96 6.02 -0.01 -13.33
C ARG A 96 6.52 -0.89 -14.47
N ARG A 97 5.65 -1.74 -15.01
CA ARG A 97 5.96 -2.58 -16.16
C ARG A 97 6.42 -1.73 -17.35
N GLU A 98 5.69 -0.66 -17.67
CA GLU A 98 6.03 0.23 -18.78
C GLU A 98 7.36 0.93 -18.57
N SER A 99 7.62 1.43 -17.35
CA SER A 99 8.91 2.05 -16.99
C SER A 99 10.07 1.05 -17.10
N ALA A 100 9.89 -0.19 -16.64
CA ALA A 100 10.89 -1.24 -16.73
C ALA A 100 11.21 -1.61 -18.19
N LEU A 101 10.19 -1.77 -19.04
CA LEU A 101 10.38 -2.09 -20.46
C LEU A 101 11.06 -0.96 -21.25
N ARG A 102 10.84 0.30 -20.85
CA ARG A 102 11.48 1.46 -21.49
C ARG A 102 12.89 1.73 -20.95
N ASN A 103 13.30 1.07 -19.88
CA ASN A 103 14.54 1.35 -19.15
C ASN A 103 14.70 2.86 -18.82
N THR A 104 13.58 3.53 -18.49
CA THR A 104 13.56 4.97 -18.18
C THR A 104 13.26 5.17 -16.70
N VAL A 105 14.04 6.04 -16.05
CA VAL A 105 13.76 6.46 -14.68
C VAL A 105 12.51 7.36 -14.69
N PRO A 106 11.57 7.19 -13.74
CA PRO A 106 10.41 8.07 -13.65
C PRO A 106 10.81 9.54 -13.47
N SER A 107 10.01 10.46 -14.00
CA SER A 107 10.27 11.91 -13.88
C SER A 107 10.17 12.40 -12.44
N GLY A 108 10.97 13.39 -12.04
CA GLY A 108 10.86 14.03 -10.71
C GLY A 108 9.55 14.77 -10.44
N ARG A 109 8.69 14.93 -11.45
CA ARG A 109 7.35 15.54 -11.32
C ARG A 109 6.40 14.70 -10.47
N TRP A 110 6.69 13.41 -10.23
CA TRP A 110 5.87 12.57 -9.36
C TRP A 110 5.79 13.06 -7.91
N ALA A 111 6.75 13.88 -7.46
CA ALA A 111 6.67 14.60 -6.20
C ALA A 111 5.42 15.48 -6.08
N TYR A 112 4.96 16.09 -7.18
CA TYR A 112 3.71 16.86 -7.19
C TYR A 112 2.49 15.96 -6.97
N GLY A 113 2.53 14.73 -7.49
CA GLY A 113 1.49 13.72 -7.21
C GLY A 113 1.46 13.31 -5.73
N VAL A 114 2.63 13.16 -5.11
CA VAL A 114 2.73 12.90 -3.66
C VAL A 114 2.19 14.08 -2.86
N ALA A 115 2.62 15.30 -3.18
CA ALA A 115 2.17 16.53 -2.52
C ALA A 115 0.65 16.74 -2.68
N ALA A 116 0.11 16.56 -3.88
CA ALA A 116 -1.32 16.65 -4.14
C ALA A 116 -2.12 15.59 -3.37
N GLY A 117 -1.63 14.34 -3.31
CA GLY A 117 -2.24 13.28 -2.53
C GLY A 117 -2.25 13.57 -1.03
N VAL A 118 -1.12 14.04 -0.48
CA VAL A 118 -1.03 14.44 0.94
C VAL A 118 -1.96 15.61 1.24
N ALA A 119 -1.94 16.66 0.41
CA ALA A 119 -2.79 17.84 0.57
C ALA A 119 -4.28 17.47 0.51
N PHE A 120 -4.65 16.58 -0.41
CA PHE A 120 -6.01 16.06 -0.49
C PHE A 120 -6.44 15.35 0.79
N TRP A 121 -5.60 14.45 1.34
CA TRP A 121 -5.91 13.76 2.59
C TRP A 121 -5.98 14.71 3.79
N VAL A 122 -5.12 15.71 3.86
CA VAL A 122 -5.18 16.78 4.88
C VAL A 122 -6.50 17.52 4.77
N ALA A 123 -6.86 17.97 3.58
CA ALA A 123 -8.12 18.67 3.33
C ALA A 123 -9.32 17.79 3.71
N LEU A 124 -9.31 16.51 3.36
CA LEU A 124 -10.36 15.56 3.71
C LEU A 124 -10.48 15.38 5.23
N VAL A 125 -9.37 15.28 5.96
CA VAL A 125 -9.38 15.20 7.43
C VAL A 125 -9.91 16.48 8.05
N LEU A 126 -9.44 17.65 7.59
CA LEU A 126 -9.91 18.95 8.07
C LEU A 126 -11.39 19.16 7.79
N VAL A 127 -11.85 18.85 6.57
CA VAL A 127 -13.27 18.91 6.21
C VAL A 127 -14.05 17.98 7.14
N ASN A 128 -13.69 16.72 7.33
CA ASN A 128 -14.42 15.83 8.24
C ASN A 128 -14.45 16.33 9.69
N LEU A 129 -13.36 16.93 10.19
CA LEU A 129 -13.31 17.52 11.53
C LEU A 129 -14.24 18.75 11.64
N LEU A 130 -14.31 19.57 10.60
CA LEU A 130 -15.16 20.77 10.54
C LEU A 130 -16.62 20.45 10.18
N SER A 131 -16.87 19.39 9.41
CA SER A 131 -18.20 18.92 8.97
C SER A 131 -19.02 18.30 10.09
N ALA A 132 -18.41 17.95 11.23
CA ALA A 132 -19.15 17.74 12.47
C ALA A 132 -20.00 18.98 12.86
N VAL A 133 -19.74 20.14 12.25
CA VAL A 133 -20.46 21.41 12.42
C VAL A 133 -21.29 21.79 11.18
N VAL A 134 -21.08 21.18 10.01
CA VAL A 134 -21.70 21.60 8.73
C VAL A 134 -22.19 20.40 7.93
N GLU A 135 -23.52 20.31 7.72
CA GLU A 135 -24.14 19.32 6.83
C GLU A 135 -23.70 19.54 5.38
N THR A 136 -22.72 18.76 4.93
CA THR A 136 -22.38 18.66 3.52
C THR A 136 -23.42 17.76 2.86
N GLY A 137 -24.44 18.34 2.22
CA GLY A 137 -25.51 17.59 1.54
C GLY A 137 -25.03 16.66 0.40
N VAL A 138 -25.95 16.29 -0.49
CA VAL A 138 -25.76 15.27 -1.56
C VAL A 138 -24.50 15.48 -2.41
N VAL A 139 -24.11 16.73 -2.67
CA VAL A 139 -22.90 17.08 -3.45
C VAL A 139 -21.61 16.60 -2.76
N GLY A 140 -21.54 16.66 -1.43
CA GLY A 140 -20.39 16.16 -0.67
C GLY A 140 -20.23 14.63 -0.79
N ALA A 141 -21.33 13.90 -0.77
CA ALA A 141 -21.33 12.43 -0.83
C ALA A 141 -20.89 11.89 -2.21
N VAL A 142 -21.29 12.56 -3.30
CA VAL A 142 -21.04 12.12 -4.68
C VAL A 142 -19.59 12.38 -5.10
N PHE A 143 -19.04 13.55 -4.81
CA PHE A 143 -17.66 13.88 -5.24
C PHE A 143 -16.58 13.31 -4.31
N ALA A 144 -16.87 13.11 -3.02
CA ALA A 144 -15.87 12.57 -2.08
C ALA A 144 -15.46 11.14 -2.42
N GLY A 145 -16.36 10.28 -2.91
CA GLY A 145 -16.06 8.88 -3.19
C GLY A 145 -14.96 8.67 -4.24
N PRO A 146 -15.15 9.13 -5.49
CA PRO A 146 -14.14 9.02 -6.54
C PRO A 146 -12.83 9.70 -6.20
N LEU A 147 -12.87 10.90 -5.62
CA LEU A 147 -11.66 11.63 -5.24
C LEU A 147 -10.88 10.89 -4.15
N VAL A 148 -11.56 10.31 -3.16
CA VAL A 148 -10.92 9.46 -2.13
C VAL A 148 -10.26 8.25 -2.77
N LEU A 149 -10.89 7.60 -3.75
CA LEU A 149 -10.29 6.45 -4.43
C LEU A 149 -9.07 6.84 -5.26
N VAL A 150 -9.16 7.95 -6.00
CA VAL A 150 -8.03 8.52 -6.73
C VAL A 150 -6.90 8.87 -5.77
N ALA A 151 -7.18 9.43 -4.61
CA ALA A 151 -6.16 9.75 -3.62
C ALA A 151 -5.59 8.51 -2.91
N LEU A 152 -6.42 7.49 -2.67
CA LEU A 152 -6.03 6.25 -2.00
C LEU A 152 -5.13 5.39 -2.90
N ALA A 153 -5.35 5.44 -4.22
CA ALA A 153 -4.52 4.75 -5.21
C ALA A 153 -3.37 5.61 -5.74
N GLY A 154 -3.65 6.87 -6.03
CA GLY A 154 -2.75 7.81 -6.67
C GLY A 154 -1.59 8.22 -5.78
N LEU A 155 -1.81 8.37 -4.46
CA LEU A 155 -0.72 8.73 -3.54
C LEU A 155 0.34 7.62 -3.42
N PRO A 156 0.00 6.33 -3.15
CA PRO A 156 0.98 5.25 -3.18
C PRO A 156 1.70 5.11 -4.52
N LEU A 157 0.97 5.26 -5.63
CA LEU A 157 1.56 5.21 -6.97
C LEU A 157 2.56 6.36 -7.21
N ALA A 158 2.17 7.60 -6.92
CA ALA A 158 3.06 8.75 -7.06
C ALA A 158 4.29 8.60 -6.16
N CYS A 159 4.10 8.12 -4.93
CA CYS A 159 5.19 7.87 -4.00
C CYS A 159 6.12 6.76 -4.51
N TYR A 160 5.59 5.71 -5.12
CA TYR A 160 6.39 4.64 -5.71
C TYR A 160 7.33 5.18 -6.79
N LEU A 161 6.78 5.92 -7.74
CA LEU A 161 7.52 6.43 -8.89
C LEU A 161 8.52 7.50 -8.48
N ASP A 162 8.17 8.37 -7.54
CA ASP A 162 9.10 9.36 -7.00
C ASP A 162 10.21 8.70 -6.15
N VAL A 163 9.94 7.61 -5.43
CA VAL A 163 10.96 6.84 -4.71
C VAL A 163 11.99 6.25 -5.69
N GLU A 164 11.56 5.71 -6.83
CA GLU A 164 12.50 5.24 -7.86
C GLU A 164 13.33 6.40 -8.42
N HIS A 165 12.69 7.53 -8.68
CA HIS A 165 13.38 8.75 -9.13
C HIS A 165 14.45 9.18 -8.12
N VAL A 166 14.09 9.34 -6.84
CA VAL A 166 15.01 9.70 -5.74
C VAL A 166 16.18 8.73 -5.65
N ARG A 167 15.94 7.41 -5.74
CA ARG A 167 17.02 6.40 -5.70
C ARG A 167 17.98 6.50 -6.87
N GLY A 168 17.51 6.98 -8.02
CA GLY A 168 18.35 7.21 -9.19
C GLY A 168 19.17 8.49 -9.11
N HIS A 169 18.71 9.51 -8.37
CA HIS A 169 19.26 10.88 -8.45
C HIS A 169 19.88 11.39 -7.15
N THR A 170 19.81 10.63 -6.05
CA THR A 170 20.33 11.06 -4.73
C THR A 170 21.06 9.92 -4.03
N HIS A 171 21.87 10.25 -3.03
CA HIS A 171 22.50 9.24 -2.16
C HIS A 171 21.50 8.54 -1.23
N TRP A 172 20.32 9.12 -1.07
CA TRP A 172 19.24 8.50 -0.32
C TRP A 172 18.73 7.27 -1.05
N SER A 173 18.76 6.13 -0.35
CA SER A 173 18.17 4.88 -0.82
C SER A 173 16.84 4.56 -0.08
N PRO A 174 15.74 5.31 -0.32
CA PRO A 174 14.49 5.10 0.38
C PRO A 174 14.01 3.65 0.29
N SER A 175 13.61 3.09 1.43
CA SER A 175 12.97 1.78 1.44
C SER A 175 11.58 1.89 0.80
N LYS A 176 11.45 1.37 -0.43
CA LYS A 176 10.18 1.28 -1.16
C LYS A 176 9.06 0.72 -0.29
N ARG A 177 9.33 -0.39 0.41
CA ARG A 177 8.33 -1.06 1.26
C ARG A 177 7.85 -0.15 2.39
N PHE A 178 8.77 0.54 3.06
CA PHE A 178 8.44 1.45 4.16
C PHE A 178 7.53 2.58 3.70
N TRP A 179 7.96 3.34 2.68
CA TRP A 179 7.23 4.51 2.23
C TRP A 179 5.87 4.13 1.66
N LEU A 180 5.81 3.11 0.81
CA LEU A 180 4.55 2.65 0.23
C LEU A 180 3.55 2.19 1.28
N ALA A 181 3.97 1.32 2.21
CA ALA A 181 3.04 0.82 3.20
C ALA A 181 2.54 1.96 4.09
N GLY A 182 3.41 2.91 4.45
CA GLY A 182 3.02 4.08 5.25
C GLY A 182 2.06 5.02 4.52
N VAL A 183 2.27 5.32 3.22
CA VAL A 183 1.36 6.17 2.44
C VAL A 183 0.07 5.46 1.99
N SER A 184 -0.01 4.13 2.13
CA SER A 184 -1.20 3.36 1.79
C SER A 184 -2.22 3.28 2.93
N VAL A 185 -1.81 3.65 4.15
CA VAL A 185 -2.71 3.67 5.32
C VAL A 185 -3.35 5.06 5.41
N PRO A 186 -4.69 5.20 5.25
CA PRO A 186 -5.37 6.48 5.39
C PRO A 186 -5.02 7.18 6.71
N VAL A 187 -4.99 8.51 6.71
CA VAL A 187 -4.59 9.37 7.85
C VAL A 187 -3.09 9.28 8.19
N VAL A 188 -2.54 8.07 8.33
CA VAL A 188 -1.08 7.86 8.52
C VAL A 188 -0.31 8.38 7.30
N ASN A 189 -0.89 8.24 6.11
CA ASN A 189 -0.32 8.70 4.86
C ASN A 189 -0.04 10.20 4.79
N VAL A 190 -0.77 11.02 5.56
CA VAL A 190 -0.51 12.47 5.68
C VAL A 190 0.85 12.69 6.32
N PHE A 191 1.10 12.05 7.46
CA PHE A 191 2.35 12.19 8.19
C PHE A 191 3.51 11.54 7.44
N VAL A 192 3.31 10.33 6.91
CA VAL A 192 4.35 9.62 6.15
C VAL A 192 4.68 10.36 4.85
N GLY A 193 3.68 10.79 4.10
CA GLY A 193 3.89 11.56 2.86
C GLY A 193 4.51 12.93 3.12
N GLY A 194 4.13 13.61 4.20
CA GLY A 194 4.78 14.85 4.63
C GLY A 194 6.25 14.65 5.01
N ALA A 195 6.55 13.66 5.85
CA ALA A 195 7.92 13.30 6.23
C ALA A 195 8.77 12.88 5.02
N TYR A 196 8.17 12.14 4.08
CA TYR A 196 8.79 11.78 2.80
C TYR A 196 9.20 13.01 2.00
N LEU A 197 8.27 13.97 1.80
CA LEU A 197 8.52 15.18 1.01
C LEU A 197 9.56 16.09 1.66
N LEU A 198 9.55 16.23 2.99
CA LEU A 198 10.55 16.99 3.72
C LEU A 198 11.94 16.39 3.55
N ARG A 199 12.06 15.06 3.73
CA ARG A 199 13.33 14.36 3.55
C ARG A 199 13.81 14.45 2.11
N ARG A 200 12.92 14.20 1.13
CA ARG A 200 13.20 14.35 -0.30
C ARG A 200 13.81 15.72 -0.60
N ARG A 201 13.21 16.79 -0.08
CA ARG A 201 13.69 18.16 -0.30
C ARG A 201 15.11 18.36 0.24
N ALA A 202 15.43 17.83 1.42
CA ALA A 202 16.77 17.92 1.99
C ALA A 202 17.81 17.22 1.11
N GLU A 203 17.52 15.99 0.68
CA GLU A 203 18.45 15.16 -0.09
C GLU A 203 18.72 15.77 -1.48
N PHE A 204 17.72 16.37 -2.13
CA PHE A 204 17.94 17.10 -3.40
C PHE A 204 18.60 18.47 -3.23
N ALA A 205 18.55 19.08 -2.05
CA ALA A 205 19.28 20.32 -1.79
C ALA A 205 20.80 20.06 -1.61
N GLU A 206 21.17 18.84 -1.20
CA GLU A 206 22.56 18.41 -1.04
C GLU A 206 23.18 17.94 -2.37
N THR A 207 22.38 17.49 -3.35
CA THR A 207 22.85 17.11 -4.68
C THR A 207 23.13 18.36 -5.53
N SER A 208 24.40 18.66 -5.78
CA SER A 208 24.85 19.87 -6.50
C SER A 208 24.58 19.88 -8.02
N ASP A 209 24.15 18.78 -8.62
CA ASP A 209 23.67 18.72 -10.01
C ASP A 209 22.61 17.61 -10.17
N PRO A 210 21.31 17.97 -10.25
CA PRO A 210 20.21 17.01 -10.35
C PRO A 210 20.11 16.34 -11.73
N ASP A 211 20.83 16.83 -12.75
CA ASP A 211 20.74 16.34 -14.12
C ASP A 211 21.94 15.46 -14.52
N THR A 212 23.09 15.55 -13.84
CA THR A 212 24.19 14.59 -14.00
C THR A 212 23.94 13.32 -13.19
N VAL A 213 23.15 12.41 -13.76
CA VAL A 213 22.94 11.08 -13.18
C VAL A 213 23.78 10.05 -13.91
N GLU A 214 24.86 9.60 -13.28
CA GLU A 214 25.31 8.24 -13.51
C GLU A 214 24.25 7.32 -12.91
N LEU A 215 23.58 6.53 -13.76
CA LEU A 215 22.83 5.37 -13.34
C LEU A 215 23.82 4.45 -12.61
N ARG A 216 24.08 4.70 -11.32
CA ARG A 216 24.79 3.72 -10.49
C ARG A 216 23.95 2.47 -10.63
N GLY A 217 24.52 1.47 -11.29
CA GLY A 217 24.04 0.10 -11.30
C GLY A 217 24.09 -0.40 -9.87
N VAL A 218 23.16 0.06 -9.04
CA VAL A 218 22.96 -0.43 -7.69
C VAL A 218 22.15 -1.70 -7.84
N GLU A 219 22.78 -2.70 -8.42
CA GLU A 219 22.67 -4.08 -7.93
C GLU A 219 23.21 -4.09 -6.49
N ALA A 220 22.51 -3.40 -5.57
CA ALA A 220 22.69 -3.71 -4.18
C ALA A 220 22.20 -5.15 -4.06
N GLU A 221 23.14 -6.07 -3.87
CA GLU A 221 22.82 -7.47 -3.60
C GLU A 221 21.65 -7.48 -2.61
N PRO A 222 20.56 -8.19 -2.93
CA PRO A 222 19.38 -8.20 -2.09
C PRO A 222 19.79 -8.73 -0.72
N VAL A 223 19.94 -7.81 0.23
CA VAL A 223 20.30 -8.14 1.60
C VAL A 223 19.25 -9.11 2.14
N GLU A 224 19.68 -10.34 2.39
CA GLU A 224 18.79 -11.38 2.88
C GLU A 224 18.18 -10.90 4.21
N PRO A 225 16.84 -10.93 4.35
CA PRO A 225 16.21 -10.54 5.59
C PRO A 225 16.68 -11.47 6.71
N VAL A 226 17.12 -10.89 7.84
CA VAL A 226 17.55 -11.65 9.02
C VAL A 226 16.50 -12.71 9.36
N PRO A 227 16.83 -14.00 9.24
CA PRO A 227 15.85 -15.06 9.31
C PRO A 227 15.26 -15.11 10.72
N SER A 228 13.94 -14.91 10.81
CA SER A 228 13.19 -15.14 12.03
C SER A 228 11.91 -15.89 11.69
N PRO A 229 11.69 -17.09 12.26
CA PRO A 229 10.47 -17.84 12.05
C PRO A 229 9.24 -17.06 12.58
N TRP A 230 9.45 -16.19 13.57
CA TRP A 230 8.41 -15.38 14.18
C TRP A 230 7.99 -14.21 13.29
N TYR A 231 8.92 -13.52 12.64
CA TYR A 231 8.57 -12.44 11.70
C TYR A 231 7.57 -12.90 10.63
N ARG A 232 7.81 -14.08 10.03
CA ARG A 232 6.91 -14.64 9.00
C ARG A 232 5.52 -14.95 9.56
N ARG A 233 5.45 -15.47 10.80
CA ARG A 233 4.19 -15.75 11.50
C ARG A 233 3.44 -14.46 11.85
N ILE A 234 4.12 -13.43 12.37
CA ILE A 234 3.52 -12.12 12.68
C ILE A 234 3.00 -11.47 11.40
N ALA A 235 3.78 -11.49 10.31
CA ALA A 235 3.38 -10.92 9.04
C ALA A 235 2.13 -11.63 8.48
N LEU A 236 2.09 -12.97 8.54
CA LEU A 236 0.96 -13.77 8.08
C LEU A 236 -0.28 -13.56 8.97
N ALA A 237 -0.11 -13.55 10.29
CA ALA A 237 -1.19 -13.27 11.24
C ALA A 237 -1.77 -11.87 11.00
N THR A 238 -0.90 -10.86 10.83
CA THR A 238 -1.33 -9.47 10.60
C THR A 238 -2.01 -9.33 9.24
N ALA A 239 -1.49 -10.00 8.20
CA ALA A 239 -2.14 -10.03 6.90
C ALA A 239 -3.52 -10.71 6.97
N ALA A 240 -3.65 -11.83 7.71
CA ALA A 240 -4.91 -12.52 7.91
C ALA A 240 -5.93 -11.67 8.67
N TYR A 241 -5.50 -10.99 9.75
CA TYR A 241 -6.34 -10.03 10.47
C TYR A 241 -6.76 -8.87 9.58
N PHE A 242 -5.84 -8.30 8.79
CA PHE A 242 -6.16 -7.19 7.91
C PHE A 242 -7.12 -7.63 6.80
N LEU A 243 -6.95 -8.83 6.24
CA LEU A 243 -7.88 -9.43 5.31
C LEU A 243 -9.26 -9.61 5.95
N LEU A 244 -9.32 -10.15 7.17
CA LEU A 244 -10.56 -10.31 7.92
C LEU A 244 -11.23 -8.96 8.18
N PHE A 245 -10.46 -7.95 8.59
CA PHE A 245 -10.93 -6.59 8.83
C PHE A 245 -11.45 -5.94 7.54
N VAL A 246 -10.77 -6.14 6.40
CA VAL A 246 -11.22 -5.65 5.09
C VAL A 246 -12.45 -6.40 4.60
N VAL A 247 -12.54 -7.72 4.83
CA VAL A 247 -13.72 -8.51 4.44
C VAL A 247 -14.94 -8.12 5.27
N LEU A 248 -14.78 -7.99 6.59
CA LEU A 248 -15.86 -7.65 7.53
C LEU A 248 -16.23 -6.16 7.52
N GLY A 249 -15.25 -5.28 7.37
CA GLY A 249 -15.41 -3.83 7.39
C GLY A 249 -15.53 -3.20 6.01
N GLY A 250 -15.13 -3.88 4.95
CA GLY A 250 -15.20 -3.36 3.58
C GLY A 250 -16.51 -3.67 2.86
N THR A 251 -17.34 -4.59 3.36
CA THR A 251 -18.65 -4.83 2.75
C THR A 251 -19.61 -3.70 3.17
N PRO A 252 -20.14 -2.89 2.23
CA PRO A 252 -20.99 -1.75 2.56
C PRO A 252 -22.22 -2.13 3.40
N GLY A 253 -22.77 -3.33 3.17
CA GLY A 253 -23.88 -3.87 3.95
C GLY A 253 -23.53 -4.37 5.34
N LEU A 254 -22.25 -4.58 5.68
CA LEU A 254 -21.81 -4.96 7.02
C LEU A 254 -21.44 -3.74 7.87
N LEU A 255 -20.96 -2.67 7.23
CA LEU A 255 -20.70 -1.37 7.88
C LEU A 255 -21.96 -0.77 8.51
N SER A 256 -23.11 -0.87 7.84
CA SER A 256 -24.40 -0.38 8.34
C SER A 256 -24.91 -1.13 9.57
N VAL A 257 -24.45 -2.37 9.80
CA VAL A 257 -24.83 -3.21 10.95
C VAL A 257 -23.87 -3.01 12.14
N GLY A 258 -22.91 -2.08 12.03
CA GLY A 258 -21.97 -1.79 13.12
C GLY A 258 -20.87 -2.85 13.31
N LEU A 259 -20.69 -3.76 12.33
CA LEU A 259 -19.70 -4.85 12.40
C LEU A 259 -18.24 -4.37 12.43
N TRP A 260 -17.98 -3.10 12.08
CA TRP A 260 -16.66 -2.49 12.29
C TRP A 260 -16.26 -2.50 13.78
N ARG A 261 -17.23 -2.44 14.71
CA ARG A 261 -16.98 -2.58 16.16
C ARG A 261 -16.55 -4.00 16.49
N LEU A 262 -17.14 -5.01 15.84
CA LEU A 262 -16.74 -6.40 15.97
C LEU A 262 -15.34 -6.63 15.40
N ALA A 263 -15.01 -6.03 14.26
CA ALA A 263 -13.66 -6.08 13.69
C ALA A 263 -12.63 -5.39 14.61
N ALA A 264 -12.98 -4.25 15.21
CA ALA A 264 -12.14 -3.58 16.22
C ALA A 264 -12.02 -4.40 17.53
N LEU A 265 -13.09 -5.06 17.97
CA LEU A 265 -13.07 -5.96 19.13
C LEU A 265 -12.26 -7.23 18.87
N LEU A 266 -12.24 -7.72 17.63
CA LEU A 266 -11.38 -8.83 17.19
C LEU A 266 -9.89 -8.45 17.22
N TRP A 267 -9.54 -7.16 17.22
CA TRP A 267 -8.16 -6.73 17.43
C TRP A 267 -7.65 -7.10 18.83
N LEU A 268 -8.47 -6.98 19.88
CA LEU A 268 -8.02 -7.25 21.26
C LEU A 268 -7.42 -8.66 21.44
N PRO A 269 -8.13 -9.75 21.09
CA PRO A 269 -7.55 -11.09 21.19
C PRO A 269 -6.40 -11.30 20.19
N PHE A 270 -6.48 -10.69 19.01
CA PHE A 270 -5.43 -10.79 17.99
C PHE A 270 -4.12 -10.10 18.43
N GLY A 271 -4.21 -8.88 18.92
CA GLY A 271 -3.10 -8.08 19.43
C GLY A 271 -2.45 -8.72 20.64
N LEU A 272 -3.23 -9.26 21.58
CA LEU A 272 -2.72 -10.04 22.70
C LEU A 272 -1.94 -11.28 22.22
N ALA A 273 -2.45 -11.99 21.21
CA ALA A 273 -1.75 -13.14 20.61
C ALA A 273 -0.48 -12.74 19.83
N LEU A 274 -0.43 -11.50 19.32
CA LEU A 274 0.73 -10.97 18.59
C LEU A 274 1.91 -10.62 19.51
N LEU A 275 1.60 -10.24 20.75
CA LEU A 275 2.58 -9.80 21.75
C LEU A 275 3.70 -10.83 22.03
N PRO A 276 3.40 -12.12 22.31
CA PRO A 276 4.46 -13.12 22.48
C PRO A 276 5.25 -13.34 21.19
N MET A 277 4.62 -13.22 20.01
CA MET A 277 5.34 -13.39 18.74
C MET A 277 6.33 -12.25 18.50
N VAL A 278 5.92 -11.00 18.77
CA VAL A 278 6.79 -9.82 18.68
C VAL A 278 7.95 -9.95 19.67
N HIS A 279 7.67 -10.38 20.90
CA HIS A 279 8.70 -10.62 21.90
C HIS A 279 9.73 -11.65 21.42
N LEU A 280 9.29 -12.79 20.91
CA LEU A 280 10.16 -13.87 20.42
C LEU A 280 10.94 -13.46 19.15
N ASP A 281 10.38 -12.61 18.28
CA ASP A 281 11.11 -12.06 17.14
C ASP A 281 12.21 -11.07 17.57
N VAL A 282 11.93 -10.24 18.59
CA VAL A 282 12.93 -9.33 19.17
C VAL A 282 14.04 -10.11 19.89
N GLU A 283 13.72 -11.19 20.59
CA GLU A 283 14.74 -12.08 21.19
C GLU A 283 15.60 -12.75 20.13
N ALA A 284 15.00 -13.33 19.10
CA ALA A 284 15.74 -13.94 17.99
C ALA A 284 16.68 -12.93 17.33
N LEU A 285 16.26 -11.67 17.17
CA LEU A 285 17.11 -10.59 16.65
C LEU A 285 18.31 -10.27 17.54
N ARG A 286 18.13 -10.36 18.85
CA ARG A 286 19.21 -10.15 19.81
C ARG A 286 20.29 -11.22 19.68
N ASP A 287 19.91 -12.46 19.38
CA ASP A 287 20.85 -13.55 19.12
C ASP A 287 21.72 -13.28 17.88
N TYR A 288 21.23 -12.47 16.94
CA TYR A 288 21.98 -11.95 15.79
C TYR A 288 22.77 -10.67 16.08
N GLY A 289 22.89 -10.25 17.34
CA GLY A 289 23.60 -9.03 17.74
C GLY A 289 22.87 -7.72 17.40
N LEU A 290 21.57 -7.78 17.07
CA LEU A 290 20.78 -6.61 16.69
C LEU A 290 20.03 -6.06 17.89
N ASP A 291 20.53 -4.95 18.44
CA ASP A 291 19.84 -4.22 19.51
C ASP A 291 18.79 -3.25 18.94
N TRP A 292 17.57 -3.34 19.47
CA TRP A 292 16.43 -2.50 19.10
C TRP A 292 16.37 -1.18 19.90
N GLY A 293 17.28 -1.01 20.87
CA GLY A 293 17.41 0.20 21.68
C GLY A 293 16.22 0.42 22.63
N PRO A 294 16.09 1.63 23.21
CA PRO A 294 15.11 1.92 24.26
C PRO A 294 13.65 1.88 23.78
N THR A 295 13.42 1.83 22.46
CA THR A 295 12.07 1.78 21.87
C THR A 295 11.37 0.42 21.99
N ARG A 296 11.99 -0.59 22.61
CA ARG A 296 11.41 -1.94 22.77
C ARG A 296 10.00 -1.95 23.38
N TYR A 297 9.73 -1.03 24.31
CA TYR A 297 8.44 -0.96 25.02
C TYR A 297 7.29 -0.49 24.12
N LEU A 298 7.58 0.31 23.08
CA LEU A 298 6.58 0.70 22.11
C LEU A 298 6.03 -0.53 21.37
N TYR A 299 6.81 -1.59 21.23
CA TYR A 299 6.35 -2.82 20.56
C TYR A 299 5.51 -3.73 21.46
N LEU A 300 5.59 -3.59 22.78
CA LEU A 300 4.62 -4.20 23.69
C LEU A 300 3.27 -3.49 23.59
N SER A 301 3.24 -2.21 23.20
CA SER A 301 1.98 -1.50 22.91
C SER A 301 1.36 -1.88 21.55
N ALA A 302 2.06 -2.66 20.71
CA ALA A 302 1.53 -3.19 19.46
C ALA A 302 0.28 -4.07 19.67
N ALA A 303 0.14 -4.72 20.82
CA ALA A 303 -1.07 -5.47 21.15
C ALA A 303 -2.31 -4.59 21.31
N LEU A 304 -2.12 -3.35 21.75
CA LEU A 304 -3.20 -2.42 22.04
C LEU A 304 -3.53 -1.56 20.81
N LEU A 305 -2.54 -1.32 19.95
CA LEU A 305 -2.65 -0.37 18.84
C LEU A 305 -2.22 -1.01 17.51
N PRO A 306 -3.17 -1.29 16.59
CA PRO A 306 -2.87 -1.82 15.26
C PRO A 306 -1.82 -1.02 14.46
N PRO A 307 -1.81 0.33 14.50
CA PRO A 307 -0.78 1.11 13.83
C PRO A 307 0.64 0.81 14.33
N VAL A 308 0.79 0.44 15.62
CA VAL A 308 2.08 0.15 16.23
C VAL A 308 2.58 -1.24 15.84
N ALA A 309 1.69 -2.24 15.74
CA ALA A 309 2.01 -3.55 15.17
C ALA A 309 2.43 -3.45 13.70
N PHE A 310 1.76 -2.60 12.93
CA PHE A 310 2.13 -2.33 11.56
C PHE A 310 3.49 -1.62 11.47
N ALA A 311 3.72 -0.59 12.29
CA ALA A 311 5.00 0.10 12.37
C ALA A 311 6.15 -0.85 12.78
N TYR A 312 5.89 -1.82 13.67
CA TYR A 312 6.83 -2.88 14.02
C TYR A 312 7.22 -3.72 12.79
N LEU A 313 6.24 -4.28 12.09
CA LEU A 313 6.46 -5.08 10.88
C LEU A 313 7.23 -4.29 9.82
N LEU A 314 6.87 -3.02 9.65
CA LEU A 314 7.50 -2.12 8.71
C LEU A 314 8.96 -1.86 9.08
N ARG A 315 9.25 -1.56 10.36
CA ARG A 315 10.62 -1.36 10.86
C ARG A 315 11.43 -2.65 10.77
N ARG A 316 10.86 -3.80 11.15
CA ARG A 316 11.50 -5.12 11.06
C ARG A 316 11.88 -5.49 9.62
N SER A 317 11.00 -5.19 8.66
CA SER A 317 11.25 -5.42 7.23
C SER A 317 12.36 -4.53 6.65
N THR A 318 12.72 -3.45 7.34
CA THR A 318 13.73 -2.48 6.90
C THR A 318 15.04 -2.51 7.69
N MET A 319 15.03 -3.01 8.93
CA MET A 319 16.23 -3.10 9.78
C MET A 319 17.34 -3.98 9.20
N GLY A 320 17.01 -5.03 8.43
CA GLY A 320 18.01 -5.87 7.78
C GLY A 320 19.02 -5.08 6.94
N ARG A 321 18.64 -3.90 6.43
CA ARG A 321 19.51 -3.05 5.60
C ARG A 321 20.46 -2.14 6.39
N ARG A 322 20.18 -1.82 7.65
CA ARG A 322 21.03 -0.94 8.48
C ARG A 322 21.99 -1.71 9.37
N ALA A 323 21.62 -2.94 9.72
CA ALA A 323 22.41 -3.84 10.54
C ALA A 323 23.67 -4.35 9.84
N LEU A 324 23.60 -4.55 8.52
CA LEU A 324 24.71 -5.06 7.71
C LEU A 324 25.58 -3.95 7.10
N SER A 325 25.24 -2.69 7.37
CA SER A 325 26.08 -1.52 7.10
C SER A 325 26.82 -1.05 8.35
N LEU A 326 27.25 -1.99 9.21
CA LEU A 326 28.34 -1.74 10.14
C LEU A 326 29.64 -1.63 9.33
N PRO A 327 30.59 -0.77 9.75
CA PRO A 327 31.73 -0.31 8.93
C PRO A 327 32.57 -1.43 8.32
#